data_AF-A0A2V8E963-F1
#
_entry.id   AF-A0A2V8E963-F1
#
_cell.length_a   1.000
_cell.length_b   1.000
_cell.length_c   1.000
_cell.angle_alpha   90.00
_cell.angle_beta   90.00
_cell.angle_gamma   90.00
#
_symmetry.space_group_name_H-M   'P 1'
#
loop_
_entity.id
_entity.type
_entity.pdbx_description
1 polymer ?
#
loop_
_entity_poly.entity_id
_entity_poly.type
_entity_poly.pdbx_seq_one_letter_code
_entity_poly.pdbx_strand_id
1 'polypeptide(L)'
;MDHAFTVGVEEEFQIVDPHTWELRSHVSELLASSASVFGDSIKREMHQSIVEVGTKICANVEELAEEIIRNRRGLADAAERTGLRIAAAGTHPFSNWMDQVI
;
A
#
# COMPACT_ATOMS: atom_id res chain seq x y z
N MET A 1 34.55 0.01 -15.25
CA MET A 1 33.10 0.26 -15.44
C MET A 1 32.59 0.70 -14.10
N ASP A 2 32.21 1.97 -13.97
CA ASP A 2 31.56 2.44 -12.74
C ASP A 2 30.21 1.73 -12.63
N HIS A 3 29.97 1.10 -11.48
CA HIS A 3 28.70 0.47 -11.20
C HIS A 3 27.65 1.56 -10.97
N ALA A 4 26.63 1.62 -11.83
CA ALA A 4 25.45 2.44 -11.56
C ALA A 4 24.60 1.74 -10.49
N PHE A 5 24.44 2.36 -9.33
CA PHE A 5 23.53 1.89 -8.29
C PHE A 5 22.08 2.22 -8.67
N THR A 6 21.16 1.35 -8.30
CA THR A 6 19.71 1.54 -8.49
C THR A 6 19.00 1.42 -7.15
N VAL A 7 17.74 1.86 -7.09
CA VAL A 7 16.93 1.81 -5.87
C VAL A 7 15.51 1.35 -6.17
N GLY A 8 14.96 0.52 -5.28
CA GLY A 8 13.54 0.16 -5.25
C GLY A 8 13.06 0.22 -3.80
N VAL A 9 11.80 0.58 -3.61
CA VAL A 9 11.17 0.70 -2.29
C VAL A 9 9.86 -0.07 -2.27
N GLU A 10 9.61 -0.76 -1.17
CA GLU A 10 8.33 -1.34 -0.82
C GLU A 10 7.74 -0.54 0.36
N GLU A 11 6.47 -0.18 0.25
CA GLU A 11 5.73 0.53 1.29
C GLU A 11 4.51 -0.29 1.72
N GLU A 12 4.35 -0.47 3.03
CA GLU A 12 3.19 -1.12 3.62
C GLU A 12 2.23 -0.08 4.19
N PHE A 13 0.94 -0.26 3.88
CA PHE A 13 -0.13 0.61 4.34
C PHE A 13 -1.22 -0.18 5.08
N GLN A 14 -1.75 0.42 6.12
CA GLN A 14 -2.89 -0.07 6.87
C GLN A 14 -4.18 0.32 6.17
N ILE A 15 -5.09 -0.63 5.98
CA ILE A 15 -6.44 -0.41 5.45
C ILE A 15 -7.36 -0.08 6.64
N VAL A 16 -8.00 1.09 6.60
CA VAL A 16 -8.80 1.59 7.73
C VAL A 16 -10.21 1.99 7.30
N ASP A 17 -11.15 1.83 8.23
CA ASP A 17 -12.50 2.37 8.12
C ASP A 17 -12.47 3.90 8.36
N PRO A 18 -13.00 4.75 7.45
CA PRO A 18 -12.96 6.20 7.63
C PRO A 18 -13.84 6.73 8.76
N HIS A 19 -14.78 5.92 9.28
CA HIS A 19 -15.68 6.31 10.36
C HIS A 19 -15.14 5.91 11.73
N THR A 20 -14.58 4.70 11.88
CA THR A 20 -14.03 4.23 13.16
C THR A 20 -12.52 4.38 13.28
N TRP A 21 -11.83 4.53 12.14
CA TRP A 21 -10.37 4.47 12.03
C TRP A 21 -9.76 3.15 12.50
N GLU A 22 -10.55 2.07 12.56
CA GLU A 22 -10.05 0.74 12.85
C GLU A 22 -9.54 0.05 11.59
N LEU A 23 -8.61 -0.90 11.79
CA LEU A 23 -8.16 -1.81 10.75
C LEU A 23 -9.32 -2.61 10.15
N ARG A 24 -9.32 -2.74 8.82
CA ARG A 24 -10.32 -3.51 8.08
C ARG A 24 -9.66 -4.56 7.19
N SER A 25 -10.04 -5.81 7.38
CA SER A 25 -9.66 -6.92 6.49
C SER A 25 -10.47 -6.84 5.19
N HIS A 26 -9.99 -6.06 4.22
CA HIS A 26 -10.65 -5.87 2.91
C HIS A 26 -9.66 -5.84 1.72
N VAL A 27 -8.44 -6.35 1.90
CA VAL A 27 -7.39 -6.31 0.87
C VAL A 27 -7.81 -6.95 -0.45
N SER A 28 -8.64 -8.01 -0.44
CA SER A 28 -9.11 -8.68 -1.68
C SER A 28 -9.88 -7.74 -2.61
N GLU A 29 -10.83 -6.98 -2.08
CA GLU A 29 -11.66 -6.06 -2.87
C GLU A 29 -10.86 -4.85 -3.31
N LEU A 30 -9.99 -4.34 -2.42
CA LEU A 30 -9.06 -3.27 -2.75
C LEU A 30 -8.21 -3.65 -3.98
N LEU A 31 -7.61 -4.84 -3.96
CA LEU A 31 -6.78 -5.36 -5.04
C LEU A 31 -7.55 -5.57 -6.35
N ALA A 32 -8.76 -6.11 -6.26
CA ALA A 32 -9.62 -6.26 -7.43
C ALA A 32 -9.92 -4.90 -8.10
N SER A 33 -10.09 -3.85 -7.29
CA SER A 33 -10.36 -2.48 -7.77
C SER A 33 -9.14 -1.71 -8.29
N SER A 34 -7.93 -2.24 -8.04
CA SER A 34 -6.64 -1.56 -8.29
C SER A 34 -5.74 -2.31 -9.28
N ALA A 35 -6.10 -3.55 -9.64
CA ALA A 35 -5.32 -4.42 -10.54
C ALA A 35 -4.96 -3.76 -11.89
N SER A 36 -5.85 -2.92 -12.45
CA SER A 36 -5.59 -2.22 -13.71
C SER A 36 -4.58 -1.06 -13.60
N VAL A 37 -4.36 -0.54 -12.39
CA VAL A 37 -3.48 0.60 -12.12
C VAL A 37 -2.09 0.13 -11.68
N PHE A 38 -2.03 -0.98 -10.95
CA PHE A 38 -0.81 -1.43 -10.26
C PHE A 38 -0.17 -2.69 -10.84
N GLY A 39 -0.89 -3.51 -11.63
CA GLY A 39 -0.37 -4.78 -12.11
C GLY A 39 0.22 -5.62 -10.96
N ASP A 40 1.46 -6.06 -11.12
CA ASP A 40 2.19 -6.88 -10.13
C ASP A 40 2.85 -6.07 -9.00
N SER A 41 2.77 -4.73 -9.03
CA SER A 41 3.39 -3.84 -8.04
C SER A 41 2.61 -3.74 -6.73
N ILE A 42 1.41 -4.33 -6.66
CA ILE A 42 0.60 -4.38 -5.44
C ILE A 42 0.46 -5.82 -4.96
N LYS A 43 0.74 -6.06 -3.68
CA LYS A 43 0.68 -7.39 -3.09
C LYS A 43 -0.18 -7.41 -1.84
N ARG A 44 -0.75 -8.59 -1.60
CA ARG A 44 -1.32 -8.93 -0.29
C ARG A 44 -0.16 -9.18 0.66
N GLU A 45 -0.25 -8.61 1.85
CA GLU A 45 0.57 -9.05 2.97
C GLU A 45 -0.12 -10.24 3.67
N MET A 46 0.60 -10.97 4.52
CA MET A 46 0.07 -11.95 5.47
C MET A 46 -1.18 -11.43 6.21
N HIS A 47 -1.19 -10.19 6.70
CA HIS A 47 -2.36 -9.59 7.33
C HIS A 47 -3.30 -8.94 6.30
N GLN A 48 -4.58 -9.32 6.30
CA GLN A 48 -5.56 -8.82 5.33
C GLN A 48 -5.96 -7.34 5.52
N SER A 49 -5.49 -6.72 6.59
CA SER A 49 -5.61 -5.29 6.86
C SER A 49 -4.38 -4.49 6.43
N ILE A 50 -3.37 -5.13 5.84
CA ILE A 50 -2.16 -4.51 5.29
C ILE A 50 -2.10 -4.74 3.78
N VAL A 51 -1.63 -3.73 3.06
CA VAL A 51 -1.33 -3.80 1.63
C VAL A 51 0.07 -3.30 1.38
N GLU A 52 0.84 -4.05 0.59
CA GLU A 52 2.20 -3.69 0.17
C GLU A 52 2.14 -3.13 -1.26
N VAL A 53 2.84 -2.01 -1.49
CA VAL A 53 3.07 -1.46 -2.83
C VAL A 53 4.56 -1.29 -3.07
N GLY A 54 5.06 -1.89 -4.14
CA GLY A 54 6.45 -1.76 -4.60
C GLY A 54 6.59 -0.73 -5.71
N THR A 55 7.69 0.02 -5.70
CA THR A 55 8.13 0.80 -6.86
C THR A 55 8.78 -0.11 -7.89
N LYS A 56 8.89 0.36 -9.14
CA LYS A 56 9.85 -0.23 -10.07
C LYS A 56 11.29 0.04 -9.59
N ILE A 57 12.27 -0.61 -10.23
CA ILE A 57 13.69 -0.28 -10.04
C ILE A 57 13.95 1.10 -10.68
N CYS A 58 14.37 2.06 -9.87
CA CYS A 58 14.63 3.44 -10.25
C CYS A 58 16.13 3.69 -10.39
N ALA A 59 16.51 4.58 -11.30
CA ALA A 59 17.90 4.97 -11.53
C ALA A 59 18.43 5.99 -10.51
N ASN A 60 17.54 6.76 -9.89
CA ASN A 60 17.87 7.79 -8.90
C ASN A 60 16.69 8.09 -7.96
N VAL A 61 16.89 9.01 -7.01
CA VAL A 61 15.90 9.35 -5.98
C VAL A 61 14.76 10.22 -6.52
N GLU A 62 15.00 10.96 -7.60
CA GLU A 62 13.99 11.78 -8.26
C GLU A 62 12.93 10.87 -8.93
N GLU A 63 13.37 9.88 -9.69
CA GLU A 63 12.48 8.87 -10.27
C GLU A 63 11.73 8.09 -9.18
N LEU A 64 12.43 7.72 -8.10
CA LEU A 64 11.82 7.04 -6.96
C LEU A 64 10.70 7.88 -6.32
N ALA A 65 10.92 9.19 -6.13
CA ALA A 65 9.92 10.07 -5.53
C ALA A 65 8.65 10.16 -6.39
N GLU A 66 8.80 10.25 -7.72
CA GLU A 66 7.67 10.23 -8.65
C GLU A 66 6.88 8.91 -8.57
N GLU A 67 7.58 7.78 -8.50
CA GLU A 67 6.98 6.45 -8.37
C GLU A 67 6.21 6.31 -7.04
N ILE A 68 6.80 6.74 -5.91
CA ILE A 68 6.14 6.74 -4.60
C ILE A 68 4.86 7.57 -4.61
N ILE A 69 4.90 8.79 -5.17
CA ILE A 69 3.73 9.66 -5.22
C ILE A 69 2.63 9.04 -6.09
N ARG A 70 2.98 8.48 -7.25
CA ARG A 70 2.02 7.82 -8.13
C ARG A 70 1.37 6.63 -7.42
N ASN A 71 2.19 5.82 -6.75
CA ASN A 71 1.73 4.63 -6.06
C ASN A 71 0.79 4.96 -4.90
N ARG A 72 1.17 5.90 -4.03
CA ARG A 72 0.33 6.36 -2.92
C ARG A 72 -1.00 6.94 -3.38
N ARG A 73 -1.00 7.76 -4.45
CA ARG A 73 -2.24 8.33 -5.02
C ARG A 73 -3.16 7.23 -5.55
N GLY A 74 -2.65 6.33 -6.38
CA GLY A 74 -3.48 5.27 -6.94
C GLY A 74 -4.05 4.34 -5.85
N LEU A 75 -3.29 4.09 -4.78
CA LEU A 75 -3.72 3.25 -3.67
C LEU A 75 -4.80 3.94 -2.85
N ALA A 76 -4.61 5.23 -2.54
CA ALA A 76 -5.63 6.04 -1.89
C ALA A 76 -6.92 6.06 -2.71
N ASP A 77 -6.84 6.35 -4.01
CA ASP A 77 -8.00 6.38 -4.90
C ASP A 77 -8.71 5.02 -4.97
N ALA A 78 -7.97 3.91 -4.96
CA ALA A 78 -8.54 2.57 -4.91
C ALA A 78 -9.28 2.30 -3.60
N ALA A 79 -8.70 2.70 -2.46
CA ALA A 79 -9.35 2.58 -1.16
C ALA A 79 -10.62 3.44 -1.08
N GLU A 80 -10.60 4.66 -1.60
CA GLU A 80 -11.79 5.51 -1.59
C GLU A 80 -12.94 4.92 -2.40
N ARG A 81 -12.67 4.27 -3.53
CA ARG A 81 -13.69 3.61 -4.36
C ARG A 81 -14.38 2.44 -3.65
N THR A 82 -13.73 1.82 -2.68
CA THR A 82 -14.30 0.74 -1.86
C THR A 82 -14.82 1.24 -0.51
N GLY A 83 -14.87 2.56 -0.29
CA GLY A 83 -15.36 3.16 0.96
C GLY A 83 -14.36 3.08 2.12
N LEU A 84 -13.09 2.83 1.83
CA LEU A 84 -12.01 2.67 2.81
C LEU A 84 -11.01 3.83 2.71
N ARG A 85 -10.01 3.83 3.60
CA ARG A 85 -8.84 4.70 3.56
C ARG A 85 -7.58 3.91 3.83
N ILE A 86 -6.44 4.54 3.58
CA ILE A 86 -5.12 4.01 3.93
C ILE A 86 -4.45 4.87 5.00
N ALA A 87 -3.67 4.25 5.87
CA ALA A 87 -2.80 4.92 6.84
C ALA A 87 -1.36 4.41 6.72
N ALA A 88 -0.40 5.32 6.81
CA ALA A 88 1.02 5.03 6.77
C ALA A 88 1.60 5.15 8.18
N ALA A 89 1.73 4.02 8.87
CA ALA A 89 2.26 3.95 10.23
C ALA A 89 2.88 2.57 10.50
N GLY A 90 3.92 2.52 11.32
CA GLY A 90 4.57 1.25 11.70
C GLY A 90 3.71 0.37 12.61
N THR A 91 2.79 0.96 13.37
CA THR A 91 1.81 0.24 14.19
C THR A 91 0.47 0.96 14.13
N HIS A 92 -0.62 0.20 14.27
CA HIS A 92 -1.94 0.80 14.40
C HIS A 92 -2.15 1.23 15.87
N PRO A 93 -2.63 2.45 16.14
CA PRO A 93 -2.61 3.02 17.49
C PRO A 93 -3.53 2.34 18.52
N PHE A 94 -4.63 1.70 18.08
CA PHE A 94 -5.62 1.13 19.02
C PHE A 94 -6.35 -0.15 18.56
N SER A 95 -6.44 -0.45 17.26
CA SER A 95 -6.97 -1.75 16.81
C SER A 95 -6.27 -2.94 17.45
N ASN A 96 -7.06 -3.93 17.84
CA ASN A 96 -6.57 -5.12 18.52
C ASN A 96 -6.03 -6.14 17.52
N TRP A 97 -4.89 -6.74 17.84
CA TRP A 97 -4.25 -7.75 17.02
C TRP A 97 -5.09 -9.04 16.90
N MET A 98 -5.90 -9.36 17.91
CA MET A 98 -6.75 -10.56 17.90
C MET A 98 -7.87 -10.50 16.87
N ASP A 99 -8.25 -9.29 16.45
CA ASP A 99 -9.30 -9.07 15.46
C ASP A 99 -8.76 -9.09 14.01
N GLN A 100 -7.45 -9.26 13.83
CA GLN A 100 -6.81 -9.20 12.52
C GLN A 100 -6.77 -10.57 11.85
N VAL A 101 -7.42 -10.64 10.68
CA VAL A 101 -7.40 -11.83 9.83
C VAL A 101 -6.06 -11.91 9.09
N ILE A 102 -5.46 -13.10 9.14
CA ILE A 102 -4.34 -13.53 8.30
C ILE A 102 -4.93 -14.25 7.07
#